data_AF-A0A1Y3EE37-F1
#
_entry.id   AF-A0A1Y3EE37-F1
#
_cell.length_a   1.000
_cell.length_b   1.000
_cell.length_c   1.000
_cell.angle_alpha   90.00
_cell.angle_beta   90.00
_cell.angle_gamma   90.00
#
_symmetry.space_group_name_H-M   'P 1'
#
loop_
_entity.id
_entity.type
_entity.pdbx_description
1 polymer ?
#
loop_
_entity_poly.entity_id
_entity_poly.type
_entity_poly.pdbx_seq_one_letter_code
_entity_poly.pdbx_strand_id
1 'polypeptide(L)'
;MEQEVVKQQPKSKSRRLITTITVTVVVILLLCVLVGLVIYFMSRPLRQPMSANARLPKSVKPKEYILKVQVYYPNSATTLPSDKFFTFDGNLTVEIECISSTKNITMNVEEIDIIASSLKLIEKDTKKSIEFSNPPFEIENVAQMVTFYPTSELEPNKRYFLSMSYTGKLADDLQGFYRANYTVENDNRWILVTQFEPTDARRALPCFDEPEFKSVFTLTVIHPVNTTALSNMPAVYTKIIR
;
A
#
# COMPACT_ATOMS: atom_id res chain seq x y z
N MET A 1 25.22 30.01 -83.55
CA MET A 1 24.42 30.07 -82.32
C MET A 1 24.57 28.75 -81.61
N GLU A 2 25.28 28.76 -80.49
CA GLU A 2 25.45 27.61 -79.60
C GLU A 2 24.11 27.19 -79.00
N GLN A 3 23.88 25.88 -78.89
CA GLN A 3 22.96 25.32 -77.91
C GLN A 3 23.68 24.25 -77.09
N GLU A 4 23.59 24.43 -75.78
CA GLU A 4 24.20 23.67 -74.71
C GLU A 4 23.81 22.19 -74.72
N VAL A 5 24.80 21.31 -74.73
CA VAL A 5 24.61 19.89 -74.37
C VAL A 5 24.67 19.78 -72.85
N VAL A 6 23.51 19.75 -72.21
CA VAL A 6 23.36 19.44 -70.80
C VAL A 6 23.75 17.97 -70.57
N LYS A 7 24.95 17.74 -70.04
CA LYS A 7 25.38 16.43 -69.51
C LYS A 7 24.53 16.06 -68.30
N GLN A 8 23.61 15.10 -68.45
CA GLN A 8 22.96 14.45 -67.31
C GLN A 8 23.96 13.57 -66.55
N GLN A 9 24.28 13.97 -65.32
CA GLN A 9 25.03 13.16 -64.35
C GLN A 9 24.15 12.07 -63.68
N PRO A 10 24.72 10.96 -63.19
CA PRO A 10 23.99 9.74 -62.83
C PRO A 10 23.30 9.86 -61.45
N LYS A 11 22.07 10.38 -61.40
CA LYS A 11 21.26 10.50 -60.16
C LYS A 11 20.71 9.18 -59.59
N SER A 12 20.76 8.07 -60.34
CA SER A 12 20.08 6.80 -59.98
C SER A 12 20.86 5.94 -58.97
N LYS A 13 22.19 5.87 -59.08
CA LYS A 13 23.03 4.98 -58.25
C LYS A 13 23.20 5.49 -56.81
N SER A 14 23.24 6.81 -56.64
CA SER A 14 23.39 7.50 -55.35
C SER A 14 22.13 7.36 -54.46
N ARG A 15 20.93 7.47 -55.04
CA ARG A 15 19.67 7.28 -54.29
C ARG A 15 19.54 5.87 -53.71
N ARG A 16 19.87 4.83 -54.47
CA ARG A 16 19.84 3.44 -53.98
C ARG A 16 20.83 3.22 -52.83
N LEU A 17 22.02 3.80 -52.91
CA LEU A 17 23.03 3.69 -51.86
C LEU A 17 22.59 4.38 -50.56
N ILE A 18 22.00 5.58 -50.66
CA ILE A 18 21.46 6.32 -49.51
C ILE A 18 20.31 5.55 -48.86
N THR A 19 19.39 4.99 -49.64
CA THR A 19 18.29 4.16 -49.11
C THR A 19 18.79 2.89 -48.42
N THR A 20 19.83 2.23 -48.93
CA THR A 20 20.41 1.06 -48.26
C THR A 20 21.07 1.44 -46.94
N ILE A 21 21.78 2.58 -46.88
CA ILE A 21 22.42 3.07 -45.66
C ILE A 21 21.37 3.47 -44.61
N THR A 22 20.28 4.13 -45.00
CA THR A 22 19.23 4.50 -44.04
C THR A 22 18.52 3.28 -43.49
N VAL A 23 18.26 2.26 -44.33
CA VAL A 23 17.65 1.00 -43.88
C VAL A 23 18.56 0.26 -42.90
N THR A 24 19.87 0.15 -43.18
CA THR A 24 20.81 -0.53 -42.26
C THR A 24 20.94 0.19 -40.93
N VAL A 25 20.98 1.52 -40.92
CA VAL A 25 21.03 2.32 -39.68
C VAL A 25 19.75 2.12 -38.85
N VAL A 26 18.57 2.11 -39.48
CA VAL A 26 17.30 1.87 -38.78
C VAL A 26 17.25 0.46 -38.19
N VAL A 27 17.71 -0.56 -38.93
CA VAL A 27 17.79 -1.94 -38.44
C VAL A 27 18.72 -2.06 -37.23
N ILE A 28 19.89 -1.40 -37.27
CA ILE A 28 20.84 -1.37 -36.14
C ILE A 28 20.21 -0.70 -34.92
N LEU A 29 19.54 0.44 -35.09
CA LEU A 29 18.85 1.14 -33.99
C LEU A 29 17.75 0.29 -33.36
N LEU A 30 16.94 -0.40 -34.19
CA LEU A 30 15.91 -1.31 -33.70
C LEU A 30 16.51 -2.49 -32.94
N LEU A 31 17.62 -3.06 -33.42
CA LEU A 31 18.35 -4.12 -32.71
C LEU A 31 18.91 -3.62 -31.37
N CYS A 32 19.48 -2.41 -31.31
CA CYS A 32 19.97 -1.81 -30.07
C CYS A 32 18.86 -1.59 -29.05
N VAL A 33 17.68 -1.11 -29.49
CA VAL A 33 16.51 -0.96 -28.60
C VAL A 33 16.05 -2.32 -28.09
N LEU A 34 16.00 -3.33 -28.96
CA LEU A 34 15.55 -4.68 -28.59
C LEU A 34 16.53 -5.34 -27.61
N VAL A 35 17.83 -5.21 -27.82
CA VAL A 35 18.87 -5.65 -26.88
C VAL A 35 18.78 -4.88 -25.57
N GLY A 36 18.56 -3.56 -25.61
CA GLY A 36 18.35 -2.74 -24.41
C GLY A 36 17.13 -3.17 -23.60
N LEU A 37 16.02 -3.49 -24.28
CA LEU A 37 14.82 -4.05 -23.65
C LEU A 37 15.10 -5.43 -23.05
N VAL A 38 15.79 -6.32 -23.77
CA VAL A 38 16.17 -7.65 -23.25
C VAL A 38 17.05 -7.51 -22.01
N ILE A 39 18.08 -6.66 -22.03
CA ILE A 39 18.93 -6.41 -20.86
C ILE A 39 18.11 -5.81 -19.72
N TYR A 40 17.22 -4.86 -20.00
CA TYR A 40 16.31 -4.28 -19.01
C TYR A 40 15.42 -5.34 -18.35
N PHE A 41 14.85 -6.26 -19.14
CA PHE A 41 14.04 -7.37 -18.64
C PHE A 41 14.86 -8.42 -17.87
N MET A 42 16.06 -8.75 -18.33
CA MET A 42 16.96 -9.72 -17.69
C MET A 42 17.63 -9.16 -16.42
N SER A 43 17.79 -7.84 -16.33
CA SER A 43 18.31 -7.15 -15.14
C SER A 43 17.24 -6.95 -14.06
N ARG A 44 15.96 -7.21 -14.37
CA ARG A 44 14.96 -7.34 -13.32
C ARG A 44 15.31 -8.59 -12.52
N PRO A 45 15.54 -8.48 -11.20
CA PRO A 45 15.70 -9.68 -10.39
C PRO A 45 14.46 -10.55 -10.63
N LEU A 46 14.70 -11.83 -10.98
CA LEU A 46 13.64 -12.84 -11.02
C LEU A 46 12.98 -12.81 -9.64
N ARG A 47 11.77 -12.25 -9.54
CA ARG A 47 10.96 -12.38 -8.33
C ARG A 47 10.71 -13.87 -8.18
N GLN A 48 11.41 -14.49 -7.25
CA GLN A 48 11.05 -15.83 -6.84
C GLN A 48 9.60 -15.76 -6.37
N PRO A 49 8.71 -16.65 -6.84
CA PRO A 49 7.37 -16.72 -6.26
C PRO A 49 7.58 -16.99 -4.76
N MET A 50 7.33 -15.98 -3.94
CA MET A 50 7.47 -16.13 -2.50
C MET A 50 6.48 -17.19 -2.05
N SER A 51 6.97 -18.11 -1.23
CA SER A 51 6.18 -19.16 -0.63
C SER A 51 4.94 -18.58 0.05
N ALA A 52 3.79 -19.26 -0.09
CA ALA A 52 2.52 -18.92 0.57
C ALA A 52 2.61 -18.78 2.10
N ASN A 53 3.75 -19.12 2.71
CA ASN A 53 4.09 -18.94 4.12
C ASN A 53 5.20 -17.91 4.34
N ALA A 54 5.12 -16.76 3.65
CA ALA A 54 6.05 -15.66 3.84
C ALA A 54 5.98 -15.15 5.29
N ARG A 55 7.11 -15.20 6.01
CA ARG A 55 7.26 -14.62 7.36
C ARG A 55 7.73 -13.19 7.26
N LEU A 56 7.27 -12.34 8.18
CA LEU A 56 7.75 -10.97 8.29
C LEU A 56 9.23 -10.92 8.69
N PRO A 57 10.01 -9.97 8.16
CA PRO A 57 11.36 -9.69 8.63
C PRO A 57 11.37 -9.31 10.12
N LYS A 58 12.37 -9.79 10.86
CA LYS A 58 12.56 -9.50 12.29
C LYS A 58 13.43 -8.28 12.57
N SER A 59 13.74 -7.49 11.55
CA SER A 59 14.59 -6.29 11.66
C SER A 59 13.93 -5.17 12.45
N VAL A 60 12.60 -5.16 12.51
CA VAL A 60 11.81 -4.25 13.35
C VAL A 60 10.75 -5.06 14.09
N LYS A 61 10.30 -4.56 15.24
CA LYS A 61 9.15 -5.11 15.96
C LYS A 61 8.22 -3.99 16.45
N PRO A 62 6.90 -4.18 16.44
CA PRO A 62 5.98 -3.21 17.00
C PRO A 62 6.01 -3.20 18.54
N LYS A 63 5.64 -2.06 19.12
CA LYS A 63 5.52 -1.85 20.57
C LYS A 63 4.11 -1.42 20.95
N GLU A 64 3.60 -0.39 20.26
CA GLU A 64 2.29 0.19 20.52
C GLU A 64 1.63 0.61 19.21
N TYR A 65 0.33 0.34 19.11
CA TYR A 65 -0.56 0.79 18.07
C TYR A 65 -1.50 1.84 18.63
N ILE A 66 -1.51 3.01 18.01
CA ILE A 66 -2.53 4.03 18.21
C ILE A 66 -3.43 3.99 16.98
N LEU A 67 -4.61 3.40 17.15
CA LEU A 67 -5.55 3.11 16.08
C LEU A 67 -6.83 3.91 16.28
N LYS A 68 -7.21 4.67 15.25
CA LYS A 68 -8.50 5.32 15.17
C LYS A 68 -9.24 4.80 13.95
N VAL A 69 -10.44 4.25 14.14
CA VAL A 69 -11.27 3.70 13.06
C VAL A 69 -12.61 4.44 13.03
N GLN A 70 -13.03 4.87 11.86
CA GLN A 70 -14.34 5.46 11.62
C GLN A 70 -15.13 4.58 10.67
N VAL A 71 -16.30 4.12 11.11
CA VAL A 71 -17.14 3.21 10.32
C VAL A 71 -18.27 3.94 9.61
N TYR A 72 -18.61 3.46 8.41
CA TYR A 72 -19.68 4.00 7.59
C TYR A 72 -20.61 2.86 7.15
N TYR A 73 -21.87 2.93 7.58
CA TYR A 73 -22.91 1.99 7.16
C TYR A 73 -24.28 2.67 7.26
N PRO A 74 -25.27 2.21 6.47
CA PRO A 74 -26.61 2.77 6.48
C PRO A 74 -27.21 2.77 7.89
N ASN A 75 -27.60 3.95 8.36
CA ASN A 75 -28.27 4.14 9.65
C ASN A 75 -29.15 5.39 9.60
N SER A 76 -30.11 5.49 10.53
CA SER A 76 -31.06 6.61 10.58
C SER A 76 -30.47 7.92 11.10
N ALA A 77 -29.31 7.89 11.74
CA ALA A 77 -28.71 9.04 12.40
C ALA A 77 -27.71 9.81 11.53
N THR A 78 -27.33 9.30 10.35
CA THR A 78 -26.31 9.92 9.50
C THR A 78 -26.64 9.77 8.03
N THR A 79 -26.71 10.89 7.31
CA THR A 79 -26.79 10.88 5.85
C THR A 79 -25.41 10.59 5.29
N LEU A 80 -25.26 9.43 4.64
CA LEU A 80 -24.00 9.00 4.03
C LEU A 80 -24.17 8.89 2.50
N PRO A 81 -23.18 9.33 1.70
CA PRO A 81 -23.10 8.98 0.30
C PRO A 81 -23.09 7.46 0.10
N SER A 82 -23.77 6.97 -0.94
CA SER A 82 -23.93 5.52 -1.16
C SER A 82 -22.60 4.80 -1.42
N ASP A 83 -21.60 5.50 -1.96
CA ASP A 83 -20.24 5.00 -2.18
C ASP A 83 -19.44 4.79 -0.88
N LYS A 84 -19.89 5.38 0.24
CA LYS A 84 -19.32 5.15 1.58
C LYS A 84 -20.00 4.02 2.35
N PHE A 85 -21.07 3.43 1.83
CA PHE A 85 -21.77 2.35 2.54
C PHE A 85 -20.85 1.15 2.75
N PHE A 86 -20.82 0.65 3.99
CA PHE A 86 -20.04 -0.51 4.39
C PHE A 86 -18.54 -0.35 4.16
N THR A 87 -18.03 0.84 4.49
CA THR A 87 -16.60 1.15 4.45
C THR A 87 -16.13 1.62 5.82
N PHE A 88 -14.83 1.72 5.98
CA PHE A 88 -14.23 2.38 7.14
C PHE A 88 -12.96 3.13 6.73
N ASP A 89 -12.70 4.22 7.45
CA ASP A 89 -11.46 4.97 7.35
C ASP A 89 -10.64 4.69 8.63
N GLY A 90 -9.34 4.46 8.47
CA GLY A 90 -8.41 4.21 9.56
C GLY A 90 -7.31 5.26 9.61
N ASN A 91 -6.93 5.67 10.81
CA ASN A 91 -5.67 6.35 11.10
C ASN A 91 -4.88 5.48 12.06
N LEU A 92 -3.68 5.09 11.62
CA LEU A 92 -2.78 4.23 12.37
C LEU A 92 -1.49 4.99 12.65
N THR A 93 -1.02 4.92 13.89
CA THR A 93 0.39 5.16 14.22
C THR A 93 0.90 3.95 14.98
N VAL A 94 2.00 3.37 14.52
CA VAL A 94 2.68 2.28 15.20
C VAL A 94 4.06 2.74 15.67
N GLU A 95 4.33 2.55 16.96
CA GLU A 95 5.69 2.64 17.50
C GLU A 95 6.43 1.34 17.17
N ILE A 96 7.49 1.45 16.38
CA ILE A 96 8.37 0.33 16.01
C ILE A 96 9.74 0.51 16.65
N GLU A 97 10.31 -0.58 17.13
CA GLU A 97 11.69 -0.68 17.62
C GLU A 97 12.54 -1.35 16.54
N CYS A 98 13.62 -0.72 16.11
CA CYS A 98 14.57 -1.30 15.17
C CYS A 98 15.54 -2.22 15.91
N ILE A 99 15.59 -3.48 15.48
CA ILE A 99 16.40 -4.55 16.08
C ILE A 99 17.72 -4.69 15.32
N SER A 100 17.64 -4.68 13.99
CA SER A 100 18.81 -4.70 13.12
C SER A 100 18.65 -3.66 12.02
N SER A 101 19.78 -3.06 11.65
CA SER A 101 19.86 -2.00 10.65
C SER A 101 19.10 -2.39 9.38
N THR A 102 18.17 -1.54 8.94
CA THR A 102 17.29 -1.86 7.80
C THR A 102 16.79 -0.60 7.10
N LYS A 103 16.54 -0.71 5.79
CA LYS A 103 15.87 0.31 4.98
C LYS A 103 14.43 -0.03 4.63
N ASN A 104 13.91 -1.13 5.17
CA ASN A 104 12.59 -1.63 4.84
C ASN A 104 11.80 -1.88 6.13
N ILE A 105 10.53 -1.50 6.12
CA ILE A 105 9.54 -1.86 7.13
C ILE A 105 8.47 -2.67 6.40
N THR A 106 8.30 -3.94 6.75
CA THR A 106 7.30 -4.82 6.12
C THR A 106 6.23 -5.19 7.12
N MET A 107 4.96 -5.08 6.71
CA MET A 107 3.77 -5.39 7.50
C MET A 107 2.81 -6.23 6.66
N ASN A 108 1.87 -6.93 7.30
CA ASN A 108 0.76 -7.58 6.60
C ASN A 108 -0.33 -6.58 6.24
N VAL A 109 -0.91 -6.77 5.06
CA VAL A 109 -2.06 -6.01 4.58
C VAL A 109 -2.85 -6.82 3.56
N GLU A 110 -4.17 -6.73 3.60
CA GLU A 110 -5.06 -7.33 2.61
C GLU A 110 -6.32 -6.48 2.49
N GLU A 111 -6.84 -6.25 1.27
CA GLU A 111 -8.09 -5.50 1.05
C GLU A 111 -8.15 -4.10 1.70
N ILE A 112 -6.99 -3.48 1.91
CA ILE A 112 -6.83 -2.13 2.46
C ILE A 112 -6.12 -1.23 1.44
N ASP A 113 -6.65 -0.01 1.29
CA ASP A 113 -6.06 1.04 0.47
C ASP A 113 -5.30 2.04 1.36
N ILE A 114 -3.97 2.04 1.30
CA ILE A 114 -3.11 2.97 2.06
C ILE A 114 -3.03 4.32 1.33
N ILE A 115 -3.29 5.42 2.05
CA ILE A 115 -3.22 6.77 1.50
C ILE A 115 -1.76 7.25 1.54
N ALA A 116 -1.05 7.12 0.43
CA ALA A 116 0.39 7.41 0.34
C ALA A 116 0.79 8.81 0.84
N SER A 117 -0.03 9.83 0.58
CA SER A 117 0.23 11.22 1.00
C SER A 117 0.14 11.45 2.52
N SER A 118 -0.40 10.49 3.26
CA SER A 118 -0.52 10.56 4.72
C SER A 118 0.66 9.90 5.46
N LEU A 119 1.54 9.21 4.75
CA LEU A 119 2.64 8.46 5.33
C LEU A 119 3.65 9.39 6.01
N LYS A 120 4.01 9.06 7.24
CA LYS A 120 5.05 9.76 8.00
C LYS A 120 5.88 8.75 8.78
N LEU A 121 7.20 8.95 8.80
CA LEU A 121 8.12 8.21 9.65
C LEU A 121 8.93 9.20 10.47
N ILE A 122 8.82 9.11 11.79
CA ILE A 122 9.48 10.04 12.72
C ILE A 122 10.29 9.23 13.73
N GLU A 123 11.57 9.54 13.88
CA GLU A 123 12.38 8.97 14.96
C GLU A 123 11.92 9.50 16.32
N LYS A 124 11.70 8.61 17.29
CA LYS A 124 11.02 8.92 18.55
C LYS A 124 11.76 9.93 19.40
N ASP A 125 13.09 9.85 19.49
CA ASP A 125 13.87 10.66 20.43
C ASP A 125 14.27 12.00 19.80
N THR A 126 14.86 11.98 18.61
CA THR A 126 15.27 13.22 17.92
C THR A 126 14.13 13.97 17.23
N LYS A 127 12.96 13.34 17.08
CA LYS A 127 11.82 13.87 16.28
C LYS A 127 12.17 14.13 14.81
N LYS A 128 13.26 13.55 14.32
CA LYS A 128 13.68 13.68 12.93
C LYS A 128 12.67 12.97 12.02
N SER A 129 12.14 13.71 11.04
CA SER A 129 11.36 13.14 9.93
C SER A 129 12.28 12.38 8.98
N ILE A 130 11.85 11.20 8.56
CA ILE A 130 12.51 10.38 7.55
C ILE A 130 11.58 10.28 6.35
N GLU A 131 12.05 10.78 5.21
CA GLU A 131 11.30 10.71 3.96
C GLU A 131 11.27 9.29 3.40
N PHE A 132 10.25 9.00 2.60
CA PHE A 132 10.13 7.76 1.85
C PHE A 132 10.64 7.93 0.41
N SER A 133 11.04 6.83 -0.24
CA SER A 133 11.35 6.83 -1.66
C SER A 133 10.10 7.09 -2.51
N ASN A 134 10.29 7.17 -3.83
CA ASN A 134 9.19 7.19 -4.80
C ASN A 134 9.29 5.95 -5.70
N PRO A 135 8.38 4.96 -5.60
CA PRO A 135 7.20 4.92 -4.72
C PRO A 135 7.57 4.76 -3.23
N PRO A 136 6.70 5.18 -2.29
CA PRO A 136 6.98 5.13 -0.86
C PRO A 136 6.79 3.73 -0.24
N PHE A 137 6.02 2.87 -0.91
CA PHE A 137 5.81 1.49 -0.54
C PHE A 137 5.45 0.64 -1.76
N GLU A 138 5.51 -0.67 -1.60
CA GLU A 138 4.97 -1.65 -2.53
C GLU A 138 4.08 -2.65 -1.78
N ILE A 139 2.93 -2.99 -2.38
CA ILE A 139 2.03 -4.04 -1.88
C ILE A 139 2.22 -5.28 -2.73
N GLU A 140 2.50 -6.40 -2.09
CA GLU A 140 2.58 -7.73 -2.69
C GLU A 140 1.34 -8.54 -2.29
N ASN A 141 0.32 -8.52 -3.14
CA ASN A 141 -0.99 -9.13 -2.84
C ASN A 141 -0.91 -10.64 -2.54
N VAL A 142 -0.04 -11.38 -3.22
CA VAL A 142 0.12 -12.83 -3.01
C VAL A 142 0.69 -13.13 -1.61
N ALA A 143 1.63 -12.32 -1.15
CA ALA A 143 2.20 -12.43 0.19
C ALA A 143 1.33 -11.74 1.26
N GLN A 144 0.31 -10.96 0.84
CA GLN A 144 -0.50 -10.10 1.70
C GLN A 144 0.39 -9.19 2.58
N MET A 145 1.38 -8.55 1.95
CA MET A 145 2.36 -7.71 2.61
C MET A 145 2.49 -6.35 1.95
N VAL A 146 2.81 -5.35 2.75
CA VAL A 146 3.26 -4.03 2.31
C VAL A 146 4.67 -3.80 2.82
N THR A 147 5.56 -3.35 1.95
CA THR A 147 6.91 -2.92 2.32
C THR A 147 7.05 -1.43 2.09
N PHE A 148 7.36 -0.68 3.15
CA PHE A 148 7.66 0.75 3.10
C PHE A 148 9.17 0.96 2.93
N TYR A 149 9.54 1.99 2.16
CA TYR A 149 10.92 2.26 1.77
C TYR A 149 11.42 3.63 2.26
N PRO A 150 11.84 3.75 3.54
CA PRO A 150 12.57 4.90 4.04
C PRO A 150 13.84 5.23 3.23
N THR A 151 14.10 6.52 3.04
CA THR A 151 15.32 7.02 2.35
C THR A 151 16.58 6.84 3.19
N SER A 152 16.44 6.86 4.51
CA SER A 152 17.51 6.64 5.48
C SER A 152 17.34 5.30 6.17
N GLU A 153 18.45 4.69 6.55
CA GLU A 153 18.44 3.44 7.30
C GLU A 153 17.94 3.66 8.73
N LEU A 154 17.13 2.74 9.23
CA LEU A 154 16.71 2.69 10.62
C LEU A 154 17.84 2.07 11.43
N GLU A 155 18.24 2.74 12.50
CA GLU A 155 19.37 2.33 13.32
C GLU A 155 18.92 1.38 14.44
N PRO A 156 19.70 0.33 14.75
CA PRO A 156 19.41 -0.57 15.85
C PRO A 156 19.20 0.16 17.20
N ASN A 157 18.30 -0.37 18.01
CA ASN A 157 17.91 0.14 19.34
C ASN A 157 17.22 1.52 19.33
N LYS A 158 16.98 2.12 18.16
CA LYS A 158 16.12 3.30 18.03
C LYS A 158 14.66 2.92 17.83
N ARG A 159 13.79 3.87 18.13
CA ARG A 159 12.34 3.74 17.93
C ARG A 159 11.82 4.77 16.95
N TYR A 160 10.79 4.38 16.22
CA TYR A 160 10.19 5.20 15.18
C TYR A 160 8.67 5.14 15.28
N PHE A 161 8.01 6.23 14.93
CA PHE A 161 6.57 6.26 14.71
C PHE A 161 6.31 6.22 13.22
N LEU A 162 5.69 5.13 12.75
CA LEU A 162 5.15 5.02 11.41
C LEU A 162 3.66 5.37 11.47
N SER A 163 3.27 6.45 10.82
CA SER A 163 1.89 6.92 10.76
C SER A 163 1.34 6.84 9.34
N MET A 164 0.07 6.43 9.21
CA MET A 164 -0.63 6.36 7.94
C MET A 164 -2.15 6.47 8.13
N SER A 165 -2.82 6.96 7.09
CA SER A 165 -4.26 6.84 6.90
C SER A 165 -4.54 5.80 5.82
N TYR A 166 -5.64 5.10 5.96
CA TYR A 166 -6.04 4.05 5.02
C TYR A 166 -7.56 3.91 4.98
N THR A 167 -8.07 3.24 3.96
CA THR A 167 -9.49 2.90 3.83
C THR A 167 -9.66 1.40 3.60
N GLY A 168 -10.79 0.88 4.04
CA GLY A 168 -11.15 -0.53 3.85
C GLY A 168 -12.66 -0.71 3.69
N LYS A 169 -13.04 -1.94 3.33
CA LYS A 169 -14.45 -2.34 3.22
C LYS A 169 -14.82 -3.25 4.38
N LEU A 170 -16.02 -3.07 4.91
CA LEU A 170 -16.59 -4.00 5.89
C LEU A 170 -17.01 -5.26 5.12
N ALA A 171 -16.32 -6.38 5.35
CA ALA A 171 -16.57 -7.62 4.63
C ALA A 171 -17.96 -8.21 4.93
N ASP A 172 -18.44 -9.13 4.10
CA ASP A 172 -19.72 -9.86 4.26
C ASP A 172 -19.54 -11.38 4.37
N ASP A 173 -18.32 -11.83 4.62
CA ASP A 173 -17.88 -13.23 4.66
C ASP A 173 -17.55 -13.73 6.08
N LEU A 174 -17.93 -12.96 7.11
CA LEU A 174 -17.66 -13.25 8.54
C LEU A 174 -16.17 -13.30 8.93
N GLN A 175 -15.28 -12.73 8.11
CA GLN A 175 -13.84 -12.70 8.35
C GLN A 175 -13.33 -11.26 8.42
N GLY A 176 -12.23 -11.03 9.15
CA GLY A 176 -11.65 -9.70 9.33
C GLY A 176 -12.61 -8.76 10.04
N PHE A 177 -12.76 -7.54 9.52
CA PHE A 177 -13.74 -6.58 10.01
C PHE A 177 -14.98 -6.61 9.12
N TYR A 178 -16.04 -7.26 9.59
CA TYR A 178 -17.20 -7.58 8.76
C TYR A 178 -18.50 -7.00 9.31
N ARG A 179 -19.50 -6.95 8.44
CA ARG A 179 -20.88 -6.57 8.75
C ARG A 179 -21.75 -7.82 8.84
N ALA A 180 -22.66 -7.83 9.80
CA ALA A 180 -23.76 -8.78 9.87
C ALA A 180 -25.09 -8.03 10.03
N ASN A 181 -26.16 -8.60 9.50
CA ASN A 181 -27.50 -8.08 9.72
C ASN A 181 -28.27 -8.96 10.71
N TYR A 182 -29.21 -8.34 11.40
CA TYR A 182 -30.16 -9.02 12.26
C TYR A 182 -31.47 -8.24 12.30
N THR A 183 -32.57 -8.92 12.57
CA THR A 183 -33.90 -8.31 12.61
C THR A 183 -34.39 -8.21 14.04
N VAL A 184 -34.89 -7.04 14.42
CA VAL A 184 -35.56 -6.81 15.72
C VAL A 184 -36.90 -6.16 15.43
N GLU A 185 -38.00 -6.78 15.84
CA GLU A 185 -39.36 -6.20 15.70
C GLU A 185 -39.69 -5.76 14.26
N ASN A 186 -39.25 -6.53 13.26
CA ASN A 186 -39.33 -6.27 11.81
C ASN A 186 -38.39 -5.16 11.27
N ASP A 187 -37.53 -4.58 12.11
CA ASP A 187 -36.47 -3.65 11.67
C ASP A 187 -35.16 -4.40 11.43
N ASN A 188 -34.65 -4.31 10.20
CA ASN A 188 -33.31 -4.79 9.85
C ASN A 188 -32.24 -3.83 10.40
N ARG A 189 -31.34 -4.35 11.23
CA ARG A 189 -30.25 -3.64 11.86
C ARG A 189 -28.91 -4.23 11.45
N TRP A 190 -27.87 -3.41 11.55
CA TRP A 190 -26.49 -3.81 11.28
C TRP A 190 -25.69 -3.91 12.58
N ILE A 191 -24.83 -4.91 12.65
CA ILE A 191 -23.76 -5.03 13.63
C ILE A 191 -22.43 -5.19 12.89
N LEU A 192 -21.38 -4.58 13.42
CA LEU A 192 -20.02 -4.71 12.89
C LEU A 192 -19.18 -5.50 13.89
N VAL A 193 -18.46 -6.50 13.41
CA VAL A 193 -17.77 -7.48 14.24
C VAL A 193 -16.39 -7.75 13.65
N THR A 194 -15.42 -8.03 14.51
CA THR A 194 -14.08 -8.44 14.11
C THR A 194 -13.86 -9.92 14.42
N GLN A 195 -13.41 -10.68 13.44
CA GLN A 195 -12.89 -12.04 13.60
C GLN A 195 -11.51 -12.08 12.92
N PHE A 196 -10.45 -12.01 13.73
CA PHE A 196 -9.08 -11.87 13.22
C PHE A 196 -8.29 -13.17 13.22
N GLU A 197 -8.72 -14.20 13.95
CA GLU A 197 -8.00 -15.46 13.96
C GLU A 197 -8.28 -16.25 12.67
N PRO A 198 -7.24 -16.80 11.99
CA PRO A 198 -5.82 -16.76 12.39
C PRO A 198 -5.01 -15.57 11.87
N THR A 199 -5.38 -15.00 10.72
CA THR A 199 -4.55 -14.01 9.99
C THR A 199 -5.37 -12.91 9.31
N ASP A 200 -6.52 -12.55 9.88
CA ASP A 200 -7.48 -11.62 9.27
C ASP A 200 -7.39 -10.20 9.86
N ALA A 201 -6.52 -9.95 10.85
CA ALA A 201 -6.28 -8.59 11.35
C ALA A 201 -5.77 -7.67 10.22
N ARG A 202 -4.99 -8.21 9.28
CA ARG A 202 -4.48 -7.52 8.09
C ARG A 202 -5.55 -6.97 7.15
N ARG A 203 -6.80 -7.45 7.27
CA ARG A 203 -7.99 -6.96 6.53
C ARG A 203 -8.66 -5.77 7.19
N ALA A 204 -8.30 -5.45 8.43
CA ALA A 204 -8.86 -4.33 9.19
C ALA A 204 -7.84 -3.20 9.40
N LEU A 205 -6.55 -3.53 9.39
CA LEU A 205 -5.46 -2.57 9.50
C LEU A 205 -4.14 -3.14 8.92
N PRO A 206 -3.26 -2.31 8.36
CA PRO A 206 -1.87 -2.70 8.15
C PRO A 206 -1.22 -3.03 9.50
N CYS A 207 -0.75 -4.26 9.71
CA CYS A 207 -0.20 -4.69 11.01
C CYS A 207 0.87 -5.79 10.91
N PHE A 208 1.63 -6.02 11.99
CA PHE A 208 2.53 -7.17 12.11
C PHE A 208 1.69 -8.38 12.56
N ASP A 209 1.01 -9.03 11.62
CA ASP A 209 -0.03 -10.03 11.87
C ASP A 209 0.55 -11.45 12.03
N GLU A 210 1.47 -11.58 12.99
CA GLU A 210 1.97 -12.86 13.47
C GLU A 210 1.96 -12.91 15.01
N PRO A 211 1.60 -14.04 15.64
CA PRO A 211 1.44 -14.13 17.09
C PRO A 211 2.67 -13.72 17.94
N GLU A 212 3.87 -13.74 17.36
CA GLU A 212 5.10 -13.32 18.04
C GLU A 212 5.22 -11.81 18.25
N PHE A 213 4.51 -11.00 17.45
CA PHE A 213 4.59 -9.53 17.49
C PHE A 213 3.59 -8.89 18.47
N LYS A 214 3.62 -9.33 19.73
CA LYS A 214 2.76 -8.79 20.78
C LYS A 214 2.98 -7.28 20.98
N SER A 215 1.89 -6.54 21.00
CA SER A 215 1.87 -5.07 21.09
C SER A 215 0.73 -4.56 21.94
N VAL A 216 0.85 -3.34 22.45
CA VAL A 216 -0.24 -2.61 23.11
C VAL A 216 -1.11 -1.92 22.06
N PHE A 217 -2.43 -1.88 22.26
CA PHE A 217 -3.36 -1.18 21.37
C PHE A 217 -4.13 -0.10 22.13
N THR A 218 -4.03 1.13 21.65
CA THR A 218 -4.87 2.27 22.03
C THR A 218 -5.87 2.50 20.91
N LEU A 219 -7.14 2.15 21.15
CA LEU A 219 -8.20 2.17 20.14
C LEU A 219 -9.18 3.33 20.35
N THR A 220 -9.51 4.02 19.26
CA THR A 220 -10.64 4.95 19.17
C THR A 220 -11.57 4.51 18.05
N VAL A 221 -12.87 4.38 18.33
CA VAL A 221 -13.88 4.03 17.33
C VAL A 221 -14.85 5.21 17.18
N ILE A 222 -15.01 5.69 15.94
CA ILE A 222 -16.06 6.63 15.57
C ILE A 222 -17.19 5.83 14.93
N HIS A 223 -18.36 5.88 15.56
CA HIS A 223 -19.55 5.17 15.14
C HIS A 223 -20.78 6.09 15.24
N PRO A 224 -21.90 5.75 14.57
CA PRO A 224 -23.13 6.52 14.65
C PRO A 224 -23.63 6.69 16.10
N VAL A 225 -24.35 7.79 16.37
CA VAL A 225 -25.04 7.95 17.65
C VAL A 225 -26.12 6.87 17.83
N ASN A 226 -26.52 6.61 19.08
CA ASN A 226 -27.46 5.54 19.46
C ASN A 226 -26.95 4.11 19.15
N THR A 227 -25.64 3.93 18.96
CA THR A 227 -25.00 2.62 18.93
C THR A 227 -23.91 2.55 20.00
N THR A 228 -23.38 1.35 20.25
CA THR A 228 -22.34 1.11 21.26
C THR A 228 -21.14 0.44 20.60
N ALA A 229 -19.94 0.96 20.85
CA ALA A 229 -18.69 0.29 20.48
C ALA A 229 -18.15 -0.52 21.67
N LEU A 230 -17.76 -1.76 21.40
CA LEU A 230 -17.13 -2.67 22.37
C LEU A 230 -15.75 -3.06 21.87
N SER A 231 -14.83 -3.31 22.80
CA SER A 231 -13.45 -3.75 22.51
C SER A 231 -12.92 -4.57 23.69
N ASN A 232 -11.68 -5.03 23.60
CA ASN A 232 -11.01 -5.81 24.64
C ASN A 232 -10.94 -5.06 25.99
N MET A 233 -10.84 -3.73 25.96
CA MET A 233 -10.74 -2.89 27.16
C MET A 233 -11.99 -2.02 27.33
N PRO A 234 -12.36 -1.66 28.58
CA PRO A 234 -13.44 -0.72 28.85
C PRO A 234 -13.21 0.64 28.17
N ALA A 235 -14.29 1.32 27.81
CA ALA A 235 -14.22 2.67 27.26
C ALA A 235 -13.66 3.65 28.31
N VAL A 236 -12.61 4.38 27.95
CA VAL A 236 -12.04 5.43 28.80
C VAL A 236 -12.94 6.67 28.80
N TYR A 237 -13.50 7.04 27.65
CA TYR A 237 -14.47 8.11 27.51
C TYR A 237 -15.33 7.95 26.24
N THR A 238 -16.45 8.66 26.18
CA THR A 238 -17.30 8.78 24.99
C THR A 238 -17.60 10.26 24.75
N LYS A 239 -17.56 10.69 23.49
CA LYS A 239 -17.86 12.07 23.10
C LYS A 239 -18.59 12.09 21.78
N ILE A 240 -19.68 12.87 21.71
CA ILE A 240 -20.36 13.17 20.45
C ILE A 240 -19.53 14.20 19.68
N ILE A 241 -19.19 13.88 18.43
CA ILE A 241 -18.55 14.80 17.49
C ILE A 241 -19.63 15.42 16.59
N ARG A 242 -19.54 16.73 16.34
CA ARG A 242 -20.46 17.49 15.49
C ARG A 242 -19.77 17.86 14.20
#